data_AF-A0A6G2QRF4-F1
#
_entry.id   AF-A0A6G2QRF4-F1
#
_cell.length_a   1.000
_cell.length_b   1.000
_cell.length_c   1.000
_cell.angle_alpha   90.00
_cell.angle_beta   90.00
_cell.angle_gamma   90.00
#
_symmetry.space_group_name_H-M   'P 1'
#
loop_
_entity.id
_entity.type
_entity.pdbx_description
1 polymer ?
#
loop_
_entity_poly.entity_id
_entity_poly.type
_entity_poly.pdbx_seq_one_letter_code
_entity_poly.pdbx_strand_id
1 'polypeptide(L)'
;SALLERLEQDLRPVDAVLHLDGLSTGRAPQAAPADDTGTARLLAFARALAARTGRPRTVDLVHVTAGALAVHPDDRPSPAHAMAGALLKSLAEEIGGLRCTHLDLAADDGDPLPVLLAETATAPSDTEVAHRGGHRYVRRLAPLPDTPPRTQPPARDGFTLVSGGLGGVGGEVAAHLLRTT
;
A
#
# COMPACT_ATOMS: atom_id res chain seq x y z
N SER A 1 -11.23 -6.81 19.72
CA SER A 1 -11.12 -8.10 19.00
C SER A 1 -10.89 -9.16 20.05
N ALA A 2 -11.74 -10.19 20.10
CA ALA A 2 -11.68 -11.22 21.16
C ALA A 2 -10.29 -11.87 21.30
N LEU A 3 -9.55 -12.02 20.20
CA LEU A 3 -8.17 -12.55 20.22
C LEU A 3 -7.20 -11.60 20.92
N LEU A 4 -7.19 -10.32 20.54
CA LEU A 4 -6.25 -9.34 21.09
C LEU A 4 -6.50 -9.10 22.57
N GLU A 5 -7.77 -9.04 22.98
CA GLU A 5 -8.19 -8.94 24.38
C GLU A 5 -7.77 -10.18 25.16
N ARG A 6 -7.92 -11.38 24.58
CA ARG A 6 -7.50 -12.61 25.23
C ARG A 6 -5.98 -12.69 25.43
N LEU A 7 -5.20 -12.26 24.45
CA LEU A 7 -3.74 -12.19 24.56
C LEU A 7 -3.30 -11.24 25.69
N GLU A 8 -3.99 -10.10 25.86
CA GLU A 8 -3.74 -9.20 26.98
C GLU A 8 -4.08 -9.83 28.33
N GLN A 9 -5.23 -10.51 28.44
CA GLN A 9 -5.63 -11.23 29.65
C GLN A 9 -4.63 -12.34 30.04
N ASP A 10 -4.08 -13.03 29.04
CA ASP A 10 -3.08 -14.08 29.21
C ASP A 10 -1.64 -13.51 29.40
N LEU A 11 -1.49 -12.18 29.54
CA LEU A 11 -0.21 -11.46 29.70
C LEU A 11 0.79 -11.72 28.56
N ARG A 12 0.29 -11.93 27.34
CA ARG A 12 1.08 -12.09 26.11
C ARG A 12 0.98 -10.82 25.28
N PRO A 13 1.87 -9.84 25.50
CA PRO A 13 1.82 -8.61 24.74
C PRO A 13 2.12 -8.86 23.26
N VAL A 14 1.48 -8.06 22.41
CA VAL A 14 1.70 -8.08 20.96
C VAL A 14 2.59 -6.89 20.64
N ASP A 15 3.86 -7.14 20.35
CA ASP A 15 4.83 -6.11 19.96
C ASP A 15 5.03 -6.08 18.43
N ALA A 16 4.63 -7.15 17.71
CA ALA A 16 4.68 -7.23 16.26
C ALA A 16 3.52 -8.06 15.69
N VAL A 17 3.07 -7.69 14.49
CA VAL A 17 2.02 -8.35 13.71
C VAL A 17 2.49 -8.49 12.27
N LEU A 18 2.45 -9.71 11.74
CA LEU A 18 2.60 -9.99 10.32
C LEU A 18 1.21 -10.25 9.72
N HIS A 19 0.71 -9.31 8.92
CA HIS A 19 -0.62 -9.35 8.31
C HIS A 19 -0.55 -9.85 6.86
N LEU A 20 -0.81 -11.15 6.68
CA LEU A 20 -0.62 -11.89 5.43
C LEU A 20 -1.85 -11.92 4.49
N ASP A 21 -2.92 -11.21 4.80
CA ASP A 21 -4.17 -11.26 4.02
C ASP A 21 -3.97 -10.78 2.56
N GLY A 22 -2.95 -9.95 2.31
CA GLY A 22 -2.58 -9.48 0.96
C GLY A 22 -1.86 -10.51 0.09
N LEU A 23 -1.55 -11.70 0.63
CA LEU A 23 -1.09 -12.86 -0.14
C LEU A 23 -2.26 -13.72 -0.63
N SER A 24 -3.50 -13.45 -0.20
CA SER A 24 -4.67 -14.25 -0.57
C SER A 24 -4.93 -14.17 -2.08
N THR A 25 -4.58 -15.23 -2.80
CA THR A 25 -4.88 -15.42 -4.22
C THR A 25 -6.35 -15.83 -4.41
N GLY A 26 -7.28 -14.97 -4.02
CA GLY A 26 -8.70 -15.16 -4.27
C GLY A 26 -9.08 -14.64 -5.66
N ARG A 27 -9.28 -15.57 -6.61
CA ARG A 27 -9.96 -15.43 -7.93
C ARG A 27 -10.24 -14.00 -8.40
N ALA A 28 -9.63 -13.61 -9.52
CA ALA A 28 -9.91 -12.36 -10.22
C ALA A 28 -11.43 -12.05 -10.28
N PRO A 29 -11.90 -10.90 -9.77
CA PRO A 29 -13.25 -10.45 -10.02
C PRO A 29 -13.33 -10.01 -11.48
N GLN A 30 -13.91 -10.86 -12.30
CA GLN A 30 -14.38 -10.51 -13.64
C GLN A 30 -15.74 -9.79 -13.51
N ALA A 31 -15.77 -8.61 -12.88
CA ALA A 31 -16.80 -7.55 -13.00
C ALA A 31 -16.71 -6.56 -11.82
N ALA A 32 -16.68 -5.25 -12.15
CA ALA A 32 -16.82 -4.06 -11.27
C ALA A 32 -15.82 -3.93 -10.09
N PRO A 33 -15.48 -2.69 -9.65
CA PRO A 33 -14.61 -2.49 -8.49
C PRO A 33 -15.43 -2.74 -7.22
N ALA A 34 -15.66 -4.00 -6.88
CA ALA A 34 -16.12 -4.35 -5.55
C ALA A 34 -14.93 -4.20 -4.60
N ASP A 35 -15.04 -3.21 -3.72
CA ASP A 35 -14.04 -2.71 -2.77
C ASP A 35 -13.71 -3.69 -1.62
N ASP A 36 -13.80 -4.99 -1.89
CA ASP A 36 -13.91 -5.99 -0.84
C ASP A 36 -12.79 -7.02 -0.95
N THR A 37 -11.76 -6.83 -0.13
CA THR A 37 -11.48 -7.77 0.98
C THR A 37 -10.20 -7.39 1.74
N GLY A 38 -9.09 -7.04 1.07
CA GLY A 38 -7.79 -6.84 1.75
C GLY A 38 -7.67 -5.54 2.59
N THR A 39 -7.88 -4.38 1.96
CA THR A 39 -7.68 -3.07 2.61
C THR A 39 -8.69 -2.80 3.71
N ALA A 40 -9.95 -3.19 3.51
CA ALA A 40 -11.01 -3.08 4.52
C ALA A 40 -10.71 -3.95 5.76
N ARG A 41 -10.19 -5.18 5.56
CA ARG A 41 -9.75 -6.05 6.65
C ARG A 41 -8.54 -5.49 7.38
N LEU A 42 -7.57 -4.95 6.65
CA LEU A 42 -6.42 -4.25 7.24
C LEU A 42 -6.88 -3.07 8.12
N LEU A 43 -7.81 -2.24 7.63
CA LEU A 43 -8.38 -1.14 8.42
C LEU A 43 -9.13 -1.65 9.65
N ALA A 44 -9.97 -2.67 9.50
CA ALA A 44 -10.70 -3.27 10.62
C ALA A 44 -9.75 -3.84 11.67
N PHE A 45 -8.67 -4.48 11.24
CA PHE A 45 -7.62 -4.99 12.11
C PHE A 45 -6.90 -3.85 12.84
N ALA A 46 -6.48 -2.80 12.13
CA ALA A 46 -5.81 -1.65 12.73
C ALA A 46 -6.70 -0.93 13.76
N ARG A 47 -8.00 -0.80 13.50
CA ARG A 47 -8.98 -0.28 14.47
C ARG A 47 -9.07 -1.16 15.71
N ALA A 48 -9.08 -2.49 15.54
CA ALA A 48 -9.10 -3.41 16.66
C ALA A 48 -7.81 -3.37 17.48
N LEU A 49 -6.67 -3.11 16.84
CA LEU A 49 -5.39 -2.90 17.50
C LEU A 49 -5.38 -1.58 18.29
N ALA A 50 -5.88 -0.49 17.71
CA ALA A 50 -5.98 0.81 18.36
C ALA A 50 -6.95 0.83 19.56
N ALA A 51 -8.02 0.01 19.51
CA ALA A 51 -9.02 -0.08 20.57
C ALA A 51 -8.59 -0.91 21.79
N ARG A 52 -7.37 -1.46 21.80
CA ARG A 52 -6.86 -2.27 22.91
C ARG A 52 -6.80 -1.49 24.22
N THR A 53 -7.21 -2.13 25.31
CA THR A 53 -7.23 -1.54 26.64
C THR A 53 -6.00 -2.00 27.40
N GLY A 54 -5.01 -1.12 27.55
CA GLY A 54 -3.75 -1.50 28.17
C GLY A 54 -2.74 -0.37 28.22
N ARG A 55 -1.50 -0.68 28.64
CA ARG A 55 -0.41 0.29 28.58
C ARG A 55 -0.09 0.60 27.11
N PRO A 56 0.09 1.87 26.74
CA PRO A 56 0.56 2.24 25.40
C PRO A 56 1.86 1.50 25.09
N ARG A 57 1.94 0.87 23.91
CA ARG A 57 3.13 0.18 23.43
C ARG A 57 3.28 0.41 21.94
N THR A 58 4.53 0.32 21.52
CA THR A 58 4.84 0.28 20.10
C THR A 58 4.47 -1.08 19.53
N VAL A 59 3.76 -1.09 18.41
CA VAL A 59 3.43 -2.31 17.68
C VAL A 59 3.93 -2.17 16.25
N ASP A 60 4.65 -3.18 15.78
CA ASP A 60 5.14 -3.25 14.41
C ASP A 60 4.15 -4.03 13.55
N LEU A 61 3.45 -3.34 12.66
CA LEU A 61 2.54 -3.94 11.69
C LEU A 61 3.22 -4.07 10.33
N VAL A 62 3.57 -5.29 9.96
CA VAL A 62 4.07 -5.61 8.62
C VAL A 62 2.92 -6.19 7.81
N HIS A 63 2.43 -5.46 6.82
CA HIS A 63 1.43 -5.96 5.89
C HIS A 63 2.11 -6.49 4.64
N VAL A 64 1.80 -7.74 4.30
CA VAL A 64 2.45 -8.45 3.19
C VAL A 64 1.49 -8.55 2.01
N THR A 65 1.98 -8.17 0.83
CA THR A 65 1.29 -8.35 -0.45
C THR A 65 2.16 -9.09 -1.45
N ALA A 66 1.55 -9.56 -2.54
CA ALA A 66 2.27 -9.99 -3.74
C ALA A 66 1.85 -9.13 -4.93
N GLY A 67 2.84 -8.54 -5.62
CA GLY A 67 2.63 -7.73 -6.82
C GLY A 67 1.79 -6.46 -6.60
N ALA A 68 1.96 -5.77 -5.47
CA ALA A 68 1.32 -4.48 -5.19
C ALA A 68 2.14 -3.28 -5.67
N LEU A 69 3.46 -3.44 -5.79
CA LEU A 69 4.40 -2.39 -6.14
C LEU A 69 5.05 -2.68 -7.50
N ALA A 70 5.15 -1.64 -8.34
CA ALA A 70 5.96 -1.69 -9.55
C ALA A 70 7.42 -1.32 -9.21
N VAL A 71 8.31 -2.28 -9.39
CA VAL A 71 9.77 -2.16 -9.22
C VAL A 71 10.45 -2.16 -10.58
N HIS A 72 10.00 -3.01 -11.50
CA HIS A 72 10.50 -3.12 -12.87
C HIS A 72 9.50 -2.55 -13.90
N PRO A 73 9.96 -2.13 -15.09
CA PRO A 73 9.09 -1.55 -16.13
C PRO A 73 7.93 -2.46 -16.56
N ASP A 74 8.13 -3.77 -16.51
CA ASP A 74 7.14 -4.76 -16.94
C ASP A 74 6.17 -5.17 -15.84
N ASP A 75 6.37 -4.68 -14.61
CA ASP A 75 5.46 -4.96 -13.51
C ASP A 75 4.06 -4.42 -13.79
N ARG A 76 3.04 -5.19 -13.38
CA ARG A 76 1.62 -4.84 -13.49
C ARG A 76 1.00 -4.93 -12.10
N PRO A 77 1.18 -3.92 -11.23
CA PRO A 77 0.72 -4.00 -9.87
C PRO A 77 -0.80 -4.07 -9.80
N SER A 78 -1.31 -4.89 -8.88
CA SER A 78 -2.75 -4.96 -8.59
C SER A 78 -3.21 -3.63 -7.96
N PRO A 79 -4.15 -2.88 -8.57
CA PRO A 79 -4.67 -1.65 -7.96
C PRO A 79 -5.29 -1.90 -6.58
N ALA A 80 -5.92 -3.06 -6.39
CA ALA A 80 -6.53 -3.43 -5.11
C ALA A 80 -5.49 -3.55 -3.98
N HIS A 81 -4.31 -4.12 -4.27
CA HIS A 81 -3.23 -4.25 -3.30
C HIS A 81 -2.39 -2.96 -3.17
N ALA A 82 -2.27 -2.18 -4.24
CA ALA A 82 -1.51 -0.92 -4.24
C ALA A 82 -2.06 0.12 -3.25
N MET A 83 -3.36 0.06 -2.91
CA MET A 83 -3.97 0.95 -1.92
C MET A 83 -3.40 0.78 -0.50
N ALA A 84 -2.88 -0.41 -0.16
CA ALA A 84 -2.46 -0.72 1.20
C ALA A 84 -1.33 0.18 1.70
N GLY A 85 -0.38 0.53 0.82
CA GLY A 85 0.74 1.42 1.17
C GLY A 85 0.29 2.80 1.62
N ALA A 86 -0.77 3.35 1.02
CA ALA A 86 -1.34 4.64 1.44
C ALA A 86 -2.06 4.52 2.79
N LEU A 87 -2.88 3.49 2.98
CA LEU A 87 -3.58 3.25 4.24
C LEU A 87 -2.58 3.08 5.41
N LEU A 88 -1.53 2.29 5.22
CA LEU A 88 -0.51 2.04 6.24
C LEU A 88 0.20 3.31 6.70
N LYS A 89 0.47 4.24 5.77
CA LYS A 89 1.04 5.56 6.10
C LYS A 89 0.07 6.38 6.94
N SER A 90 -1.20 6.45 6.55
CA SER A 90 -2.23 7.14 7.35
C SER A 90 -2.37 6.53 8.74
N LEU A 91 -2.39 5.19 8.85
CA LEU A 91 -2.51 4.51 10.14
C LEU A 91 -1.33 4.80 11.07
N ALA A 92 -0.10 4.88 10.54
CA ALA A 92 1.09 5.20 11.33
C ALA A 92 1.07 6.64 11.89
N GLU A 93 0.46 7.58 11.16
CA GLU A 93 0.31 8.97 11.60
C GLU A 93 -0.87 9.16 12.56
N GLU A 94 -1.93 8.36 12.44
CA GLU A 94 -3.15 8.49 13.24
C GLU A 94 -3.12 7.69 14.55
N ILE A 95 -2.41 6.56 14.58
CA ILE A 95 -2.38 5.65 15.73
C ILE A 95 -1.01 5.73 16.42
N GLY A 96 -0.96 6.47 17.53
CA GLY A 96 0.25 6.61 18.33
C GLY A 96 0.83 5.25 18.76
N GLY A 97 2.11 5.03 18.45
CA GLY A 97 2.82 3.77 18.74
C GLY A 97 2.69 2.70 17.64
N LEU A 98 1.85 2.88 16.62
CA LEU A 98 1.79 1.96 15.50
C LEU A 98 2.89 2.29 14.48
N ARG A 99 3.78 1.34 14.21
CA ARG A 99 4.72 1.42 13.09
C ARG A 99 4.24 0.51 11.98
N CYS A 100 4.18 1.02 10.76
CA CYS A 100 3.66 0.27 9.62
C CYS A 100 4.72 0.09 8.55
N THR A 101 4.81 -1.14 8.03
CA THR A 101 5.61 -1.47 6.84
C THR A 101 4.76 -2.24 5.85
N HIS A 102 4.75 -1.77 4.61
CA HIS A 102 4.23 -2.51 3.47
C HIS A 102 5.38 -3.33 2.86
N LEU A 103 5.29 -4.66 2.96
CA LEU A 103 6.23 -5.60 2.36
C LEU A 103 5.59 -6.25 1.13
N ASP A 104 6.12 -5.98 -0.05
CA ASP A 104 5.59 -6.52 -1.29
C ASP A 104 6.54 -7.55 -1.91
N LEU A 105 6.07 -8.79 -2.01
CA LEU A 105 6.82 -9.90 -2.57
C LEU A 105 6.52 -10.04 -4.07
N ALA A 106 7.43 -10.67 -4.81
CA ALA A 106 7.08 -11.14 -6.14
C ALA A 106 6.10 -12.31 -6.02
N ALA A 107 5.15 -12.42 -6.94
CA ALA A 107 4.23 -13.57 -6.97
C ALA A 107 4.97 -14.90 -7.23
N ASP A 108 6.12 -14.85 -7.91
CA ASP A 108 6.80 -16.02 -8.48
C ASP A 108 8.18 -16.31 -7.87
N ASP A 109 8.62 -15.61 -6.81
CA ASP A 109 9.99 -15.70 -6.25
C ASP A 109 10.23 -16.92 -5.32
N GLY A 110 9.38 -17.95 -5.37
CA GLY A 110 9.53 -19.16 -4.57
C GLY A 110 9.03 -19.02 -3.13
N ASP A 111 9.72 -19.65 -2.16
CA ASP A 111 9.31 -19.65 -0.76
C ASP A 111 9.51 -18.26 -0.11
N PRO A 112 8.45 -17.59 0.37
CA PRO A 112 8.56 -16.27 0.98
C PRO A 112 9.12 -16.30 2.41
N LEU A 113 9.16 -17.46 3.08
CA LEU A 113 9.53 -17.55 4.50
C LEU A 113 10.88 -16.93 4.86
N PRO A 114 11.98 -17.13 4.10
CA PRO A 114 13.26 -16.53 4.42
C PRO A 114 13.21 -14.99 4.43
N VAL A 115 12.47 -14.40 3.49
CA VAL A 115 12.28 -12.95 3.40
C VAL A 115 11.44 -12.44 4.57
N LEU A 116 10.33 -13.13 4.88
CA LEU A 116 9.47 -12.77 6.00
C LEU A 116 10.23 -12.80 7.33
N LEU A 117 11.05 -13.84 7.55
CA LEU A 117 11.88 -13.95 8.74
C LEU A 117 12.94 -12.84 8.81
N ALA A 118 13.59 -12.52 7.69
CA ALA A 118 14.58 -11.46 7.64
C ALA A 118 13.98 -10.07 7.95
N GLU A 119 12.84 -9.72 7.34
CA GLU A 119 12.19 -8.41 7.56
C GLU A 119 11.59 -8.27 8.97
N THR A 120 11.19 -9.39 9.60
CA THR A 120 10.64 -9.38 10.97
C THR A 120 11.71 -9.48 12.07
N ALA A 121 12.94 -9.87 11.72
CA ALA A 121 14.04 -9.95 12.68
C ALA A 121 14.63 -8.59 13.08
N THR A 122 14.34 -7.53 12.31
CA THR A 122 14.85 -6.18 12.58
C THR A 122 13.71 -5.20 12.78
N ALA A 123 13.94 -4.19 13.63
CA ALA A 123 12.99 -3.11 13.81
C ALA A 123 12.73 -2.39 12.46
N PRO A 124 11.47 -2.23 12.02
CA PRO A 124 11.21 -1.62 10.73
C PRO A 124 11.66 -0.16 10.71
N SER A 125 12.47 0.19 9.70
CA SER A 125 12.90 1.56 9.41
C SER A 125 12.31 2.11 8.11
N ASP A 126 11.90 1.22 7.21
CA ASP A 126 11.36 1.56 5.90
C ASP A 126 9.85 1.28 5.85
N THR A 127 9.10 2.18 5.22
CA THR A 127 7.63 2.13 5.18
C THR A 127 7.09 1.30 4.01
N GLU A 128 7.81 1.24 2.90
CA GLU A 128 7.45 0.48 1.70
C GLU A 128 8.69 -0.23 1.16
N VAL A 129 8.66 -1.56 1.22
CA VAL A 129 9.74 -2.47 0.86
C VAL A 129 9.21 -3.47 -0.17
N ALA A 130 10.00 -3.74 -1.21
CA ALA A 130 9.69 -4.78 -2.17
C ALA A 130 10.85 -5.77 -2.30
N HIS A 131 10.55 -7.06 -2.45
CA HIS A 131 11.54 -8.07 -2.80
C HIS A 131 11.28 -8.58 -4.22
N ARG A 132 12.30 -8.52 -5.08
CA ARG A 132 12.27 -9.02 -6.48
C ARG A 132 13.59 -9.71 -6.82
N GLY A 133 13.54 -10.95 -7.29
CA GLY A 133 14.72 -11.69 -7.75
C GLY A 133 15.84 -11.70 -6.71
N GLY A 134 15.50 -11.90 -5.43
CA GLY A 134 16.45 -11.92 -4.31
C GLY A 134 17.01 -10.56 -3.88
N HIS A 135 16.52 -9.45 -4.43
CA HIS A 135 16.95 -8.10 -4.07
C HIS A 135 15.87 -7.37 -3.27
N ARG A 136 16.32 -6.65 -2.23
CA ARG A 136 15.48 -5.76 -1.40
C ARG A 136 15.50 -4.35 -1.96
N TYR A 137 14.33 -3.84 -2.32
CA TYR A 137 14.09 -2.48 -2.80
C TYR A 137 13.31 -1.68 -1.76
N VAL A 138 13.65 -0.40 -1.63
CA VAL A 138 12.96 0.53 -0.73
C VAL A 138 12.44 1.71 -1.54
N ARG A 139 11.16 2.05 -1.36
CA ARG A 139 10.58 3.21 -2.06
C ARG A 139 11.09 4.51 -1.46
N ARG A 140 11.60 5.39 -2.32
CA ARG A 140 12.11 6.72 -1.95
C ARG A 140 11.56 7.78 -2.92
N LEU A 141 11.37 8.99 -2.43
CA LEU A 141 11.14 10.15 -3.28
C LEU A 141 12.48 10.61 -3.84
N ALA A 142 12.53 10.87 -5.13
CA ALA A 142 13.70 11.39 -5.82
C ALA A 142 13.32 12.68 -6.57
N PRO A 143 14.23 13.67 -6.64
CA PRO A 143 14.01 14.84 -7.46
C PRO A 143 13.93 14.45 -8.94
N LEU A 144 13.05 15.14 -9.68
CA LEU A 144 13.03 15.06 -11.14
C LEU A 144 14.11 15.99 -11.73
N PRO A 145 14.61 15.71 -12.94
CA PRO A 145 15.49 16.65 -13.64
C PRO A 145 14.75 17.97 -13.94
N ASP A 146 15.47 19.09 -13.89
CA ASP A 146 14.91 20.44 -14.08
C ASP A 146 14.15 20.60 -15.40
N THR A 147 14.57 19.87 -16.43
CA THR A 147 13.89 19.81 -17.73
C THR A 147 13.54 18.37 -18.04
N PRO A 148 12.34 17.91 -17.65
CA PRO A 148 11.89 16.57 -18.02
C PRO A 148 11.64 16.53 -19.54
N PRO A 149 11.92 15.39 -20.20
CA PRO A 149 11.59 15.22 -21.60
C PRO A 149 10.08 15.42 -21.79
N ARG A 150 9.72 16.34 -22.67
CA ARG A 150 8.31 16.62 -23.00
C ARG A 150 7.94 15.83 -24.25
N THR A 151 7.13 14.80 -24.06
CA THR A 151 6.39 14.19 -25.17
C THR A 151 5.08 14.94 -25.34
N GLN A 152 4.87 15.53 -26.51
CA GLN A 152 3.56 16.09 -26.82
C GLN A 152 2.56 14.92 -26.92
N PRO A 153 1.41 14.98 -26.22
CA PRO A 153 0.41 13.95 -26.39
C PRO A 153 -0.01 13.90 -27.87
N PRO A 154 -0.28 12.70 -28.42
CA PRO A 154 -0.73 12.60 -29.80
C PRO A 154 -2.00 13.43 -30.00
N ALA A 155 -2.07 14.13 -31.14
CA ALA A 155 -3.29 14.84 -31.53
C ALA A 155 -4.45 13.84 -31.53
N ARG A 156 -5.54 14.20 -30.87
CA ARG A 156 -6.75 13.38 -30.80
C ARG A 156 -7.87 14.08 -31.54
N ASP A 157 -8.32 13.48 -32.64
CA ASP A 157 -9.60 13.82 -33.22
C ASP A 157 -10.70 13.31 -32.28
N GLY A 158 -11.52 14.22 -31.73
CA GLY A 158 -12.68 13.85 -30.92
C GLY A 158 -12.88 14.69 -29.66
N PHE A 159 -13.71 14.19 -28.75
CA PHE A 159 -14.07 14.86 -27.51
C PHE A 159 -13.25 14.34 -26.32
N THR A 160 -12.84 15.25 -25.43
CA THR A 160 -12.17 14.91 -24.17
C THR A 160 -13.14 15.07 -23.00
N LEU A 161 -13.33 14.00 -22.22
CA LEU A 161 -14.11 14.04 -20.98
C LEU A 161 -13.19 14.33 -19.79
N VAL A 162 -13.53 15.37 -19.01
CA VAL A 162 -12.83 15.72 -17.77
C VAL A 162 -13.76 15.46 -16.58
N SER A 163 -13.54 14.35 -15.86
CA SER A 163 -14.24 14.08 -14.61
C SER A 163 -13.84 15.11 -13.55
N GLY A 164 -14.80 15.68 -12.83
CA GLY A 164 -14.53 16.76 -11.87
C GLY A 164 -14.12 18.08 -12.52
N GLY A 165 -14.40 18.28 -13.81
CA GLY A 165 -14.02 19.46 -14.59
C GLY A 165 -14.60 20.80 -14.10
N LEU A 166 -15.60 20.77 -13.21
CA LEU A 166 -16.16 21.95 -12.56
C LEU A 166 -15.42 22.35 -11.27
N GLY A 167 -14.41 21.57 -10.85
CA GLY A 167 -13.54 21.90 -9.73
C GLY A 167 -12.36 22.80 -10.13
N GLY A 168 -11.62 23.31 -9.14
CA GLY A 168 -10.53 24.27 -9.38
C GLY A 168 -9.46 23.76 -10.35
N VAL A 169 -8.88 22.57 -10.10
CA VAL A 169 -7.87 21.99 -11.01
C VAL A 169 -8.51 21.55 -12.34
N GLY A 170 -9.71 20.98 -12.29
CA GLY A 170 -10.41 20.48 -13.48
C GLY A 170 -10.70 21.57 -14.51
N GLY A 171 -11.13 22.75 -14.04
CA GLY A 171 -11.41 23.90 -14.90
C GLY A 171 -10.16 24.44 -15.60
N GLU A 172 -9.05 24.56 -14.87
CA GLU A 172 -7.77 24.99 -15.44
C GLU A 172 -7.22 24.01 -16.48
N VAL A 173 -7.33 22.70 -16.23
CA VAL A 173 -6.97 21.66 -17.20
C VAL A 173 -7.85 21.75 -18.44
N ALA A 174 -9.16 21.90 -18.29
CA ALA A 174 -10.08 22.05 -19.41
C ALA A 174 -9.76 23.30 -20.25
N ALA A 175 -9.50 24.44 -19.60
CA ALA A 175 -9.12 25.68 -20.25
C ALA A 175 -7.77 25.58 -20.98
N HIS A 176 -6.80 24.84 -20.42
CA HIS A 176 -5.53 24.56 -21.10
C HIS A 176 -5.74 23.74 -22.37
N LEU A 177 -6.50 22.65 -22.29
CA LEU A 177 -6.78 21.80 -23.45
C LEU A 177 -7.42 22.59 -24.59
N LEU A 178 -8.42 23.43 -24.31
CA LEU A 178 -9.05 24.29 -25.33
C LEU A 178 -8.09 25.29 -26.02
N ARG A 179 -6.95 25.60 -25.41
CA ARG A 179 -5.93 26.49 -25.99
C ARG A 179 -4.85 25.74 -26.76
N THR A 180 -4.64 24.46 -26.47
CA THR A 180 -3.49 23.68 -26.98
C THR A 180 -3.89 22.51 -27.87
N THR A 181 -5.18 22.20 -27.98
CA THR A 181 -5.78 21.35 -29.03
C THR A 181 -6.29 22.22 -30.16
#